data_AF-A0A528DE31-F1
#
_entry.id   AF-A0A528DE31-F1
#
_cell.length_a   1.000
_cell.length_b   1.000
_cell.length_c   1.000
_cell.angle_alpha   90.00
_cell.angle_beta   90.00
_cell.angle_gamma   90.00
#
_symmetry.space_group_name_H-M   'P 1'
#
loop_
_entity.id
_entity.type
_entity.pdbx_description
1 polymer ?
#
loop_
_entity_poly.entity_id
_entity_poly.type
_entity_poly.pdbx_seq_one_letter_code
_entity_poly.pdbx_strand_id
1 'polypeptide(L)'
;MARAFLFVLDSFGIGGAADAERYGDAGSNTFGHIARACAEGRADREGLRKGPLFVPNMLSLGLGHAAKSATGFSIDSGGEAHLASAFHGAAQEISSGKDTPSGHWEIAALPVRFDWGYFPDTVPAFPADLTEAIIREGEVPGILGNCHAPGTEIIERYG
;
A
#
# COMPACT_ATOMS: atom_id res chain seq x y z
N MET A 1 30.82 -2.28 4.57
CA MET A 1 29.62 -3.03 5.02
C MET A 1 29.27 -4.01 3.90
N ALA A 2 29.29 -5.32 4.11
CA ALA A 2 29.26 -6.29 2.99
C ALA A 2 27.85 -6.72 2.54
N ARG A 3 26.81 -6.49 3.35
CA ARG A 3 25.43 -6.93 3.08
C ARG A 3 24.42 -5.94 3.68
N ALA A 4 23.31 -5.76 2.99
CA ALA A 4 22.13 -5.05 3.48
C ALA A 4 20.91 -5.95 3.31
N PHE A 5 19.96 -5.89 4.24
CA PHE A 5 18.68 -6.59 4.16
C PHE A 5 17.57 -5.54 4.15
N LEU A 6 16.82 -5.48 3.05
CA LEU A 6 15.70 -4.57 2.88
C LEU A 6 14.41 -5.35 3.08
N PHE A 7 13.58 -4.88 4.00
CA PHE A 7 12.25 -5.43 4.26
C PHE A 7 11.21 -4.37 3.91
N VAL A 8 10.31 -4.68 2.99
CA VAL A 8 9.18 -3.82 2.62
C VAL A 8 7.91 -4.43 3.22
N LEU A 9 7.27 -3.69 4.11
CA LEU A 9 5.92 -4.01 4.60
C LEU A 9 4.93 -3.36 3.63
N ASP A 10 4.52 -4.11 2.61
CA ASP A 10 3.68 -3.57 1.54
C ASP A 10 2.40 -2.95 2.11
N SER A 11 2.01 -1.79 1.58
CA SER A 11 0.89 -0.93 2.01
C SER A 11 0.96 -0.33 3.44
N PHE A 12 2.01 -0.59 4.22
CA PHE A 12 2.10 -0.14 5.61
C PHE A 12 2.57 1.31 5.76
N GLY A 13 1.68 2.26 5.47
CA GLY A 13 1.92 3.70 5.68
C GLY A 13 1.86 4.13 7.15
N ILE A 14 2.73 5.07 7.55
CA ILE A 14 2.76 5.66 8.92
C ILE A 14 2.03 7.01 9.02
N GLY A 15 1.20 7.32 8.03
CA GLY A 15 0.50 8.60 7.91
C GLY A 15 0.33 9.04 6.46
N GLY A 16 -0.58 9.99 6.24
CA GLY A 16 -0.82 10.58 4.93
C GLY A 16 0.34 11.48 4.50
N ALA A 17 0.68 11.40 3.22
CA ALA A 17 1.65 12.27 2.57
C ALA A 17 1.18 13.74 2.53
N ALA A 18 2.11 14.67 2.33
CA ALA A 18 1.81 16.10 2.21
C ALA A 18 0.86 16.42 1.05
N ASP A 19 0.85 15.59 0.01
CA ASP A 19 0.01 15.69 -1.19
C ASP A 19 -1.16 14.69 -1.21
N ALA A 20 -1.52 14.09 -0.07
CA ALA A 20 -2.60 13.09 0.02
C ALA A 20 -3.95 13.58 -0.54
N GLU A 21 -4.26 14.87 -0.45
CA GLU A 21 -5.46 15.47 -1.04
C GLU A 21 -5.54 15.27 -2.56
N ARG A 22 -4.40 15.33 -3.27
CA ARG A 22 -4.33 15.11 -4.73
C ARG A 22 -4.84 13.72 -5.12
N TYR A 23 -4.69 12.74 -4.23
CA TYR A 23 -5.08 11.36 -4.44
C TYR A 23 -6.44 11.01 -3.82
N GLY A 24 -7.13 11.99 -3.22
CA GLY A 24 -8.37 11.75 -2.47
C GLY A 24 -8.16 11.04 -1.13
N ASP A 25 -6.93 10.99 -0.62
CA ASP A 25 -6.53 10.19 0.55
C ASP A 25 -6.38 11.05 1.82
N ALA A 26 -6.96 12.25 1.86
CA ALA A 26 -6.87 13.15 3.01
C ALA A 26 -7.31 12.44 4.31
N GLY A 27 -6.45 12.49 5.34
CA GLY A 27 -6.69 11.80 6.62
C GLY A 27 -6.30 10.33 6.67
N SER A 28 -5.76 9.75 5.59
CA SER A 28 -5.27 8.38 5.59
C SER A 28 -4.10 8.20 6.57
N ASN A 29 -4.15 7.14 7.39
CA ASN A 29 -3.06 6.77 8.29
C ASN A 29 -3.17 5.27 8.63
N THR A 30 -2.52 4.41 7.83
CA THR A 30 -2.63 2.95 7.99
C THR A 30 -2.21 2.49 9.39
N PHE A 31 -0.99 2.83 9.83
CA PHE A 31 -0.49 2.46 11.15
C PHE A 31 -1.39 2.99 12.28
N GLY A 32 -1.75 4.27 12.23
CA GLY A 32 -2.58 4.89 13.26
C GLY A 32 -3.99 4.31 13.34
N HIS A 33 -4.63 4.05 12.20
CA HIS A 33 -5.96 3.46 12.14
C HIS A 33 -5.95 1.98 12.58
N ILE A 34 -4.91 1.21 12.25
CA ILE A 34 -4.72 -0.14 12.76
C ILE A 34 -4.56 -0.11 14.28
N ALA A 35 -3.64 0.72 14.80
CA ALA A 35 -3.41 0.85 16.24
C ALA A 35 -4.70 1.19 17.00
N ARG A 36 -5.50 2.13 16.47
CA ARG A 36 -6.81 2.49 17.01
C ARG A 36 -7.80 1.33 16.96
N ALA A 37 -7.92 0.64 15.83
CA ALA A 37 -8.80 -0.51 15.69
C ALA A 37 -8.45 -1.66 16.65
N CYS A 38 -7.15 -1.85 16.92
CA CYS A 38 -6.67 -2.80 17.91
C CYS A 38 -7.06 -2.39 19.34
N ALA A 39 -6.82 -1.13 19.72
CA ALA A 39 -7.16 -0.63 21.05
C ALA A 39 -8.68 -0.68 21.32
N GLU A 40 -9.51 -0.45 20.31
CA GLU A 40 -10.97 -0.52 20.38
C GLU A 40 -11.51 -1.97 20.29
N GLY A 41 -10.64 -2.98 20.17
CA GLY A 41 -11.04 -4.39 20.03
C GLY A 41 -11.69 -4.75 18.69
N ARG A 42 -11.87 -3.79 17.77
CA ARG A 42 -12.49 -4.00 16.45
C ARG A 42 -11.71 -4.96 15.56
N ALA A 43 -10.43 -5.15 15.84
CA ALA A 43 -9.55 -6.03 15.09
C ALA A 43 -9.16 -7.30 15.88
N ASP A 44 -9.84 -7.58 17.00
CA ASP A 44 -9.70 -8.84 17.74
C ASP A 44 -10.24 -10.01 16.91
N ARG A 45 -9.48 -11.09 16.89
CA ARG A 45 -9.84 -12.33 16.18
C ARG A 45 -9.43 -13.51 17.04
N GLU A 46 -10.41 -14.33 17.41
CA GLU A 46 -10.19 -15.52 18.24
C GLU A 46 -9.10 -16.42 17.64
N GLY A 47 -8.17 -16.87 18.49
CA GLY A 47 -7.02 -17.68 18.07
C GLY A 47 -5.93 -16.94 17.30
N LEU A 48 -6.10 -15.65 16.97
CA LEU A 48 -5.12 -14.88 16.20
C LEU A 48 -4.55 -13.70 17.00
N ARG A 49 -5.39 -12.80 17.51
CA ARG A 49 -4.96 -11.67 18.34
C ARG A 49 -6.08 -11.04 19.16
N LYS A 50 -5.70 -10.36 20.24
CA LYS A 50 -6.60 -9.62 21.13
C LYS A 50 -5.92 -8.38 21.71
N GLY A 51 -6.68 -7.31 21.92
CA GLY A 51 -6.23 -6.12 22.64
C GLY A 51 -5.37 -5.19 21.78
N PRO A 52 -4.63 -4.25 22.40
CA PRO A 52 -3.84 -3.24 21.70
C PRO A 52 -2.83 -3.81 20.69
N LEU A 53 -2.44 -3.01 19.71
CA LEU A 53 -1.43 -3.41 18.74
C LEU A 53 -0.10 -3.66 19.46
N PHE A 54 0.40 -4.89 19.42
CA PHE A 54 1.62 -5.30 20.10
C PHE A 54 2.74 -5.58 19.09
N VAL A 55 3.63 -4.59 18.91
CA VAL A 55 4.79 -4.66 17.99
C VAL A 55 6.08 -4.17 18.66
N PRO A 56 6.49 -4.75 19.81
CA PRO A 56 7.57 -4.22 20.66
C PRO A 56 8.90 -4.09 19.90
N ASN A 57 9.23 -5.06 19.05
CA ASN A 57 10.47 -5.03 18.25
C ASN A 57 10.50 -3.88 17.24
N MET A 58 9.36 -3.53 16.63
CA MET A 58 9.32 -2.40 15.68
C MET A 58 9.37 -1.06 16.42
N LEU A 59 8.75 -1.00 17.61
CA LEU A 59 8.80 0.19 18.46
C LEU A 59 10.23 0.45 18.97
N SER A 60 10.96 -0.59 19.39
CA SER A 60 12.36 -0.47 19.81
C SER A 60 13.30 -0.08 18.66
N LEU A 61 12.95 -0.42 17.41
CA LEU A 61 13.63 0.05 16.19
C LEU A 61 13.21 1.47 15.74
N GLY A 62 12.24 2.10 16.39
CA GLY A 62 11.88 3.50 16.16
C GLY A 62 10.61 3.76 15.36
N LEU A 63 9.74 2.76 15.13
CA LEU A 63 8.46 2.95 14.43
C LEU A 63 7.61 4.08 15.03
N GLY A 64 7.51 4.15 16.36
CA GLY A 64 6.75 5.20 17.04
C GLY A 64 7.32 6.61 16.80
N HIS A 65 8.65 6.74 16.77
CA HIS A 65 9.31 8.01 16.48
C HIS A 65 9.15 8.43 15.00
N ALA A 66 9.22 7.47 14.08
CA ALA A 66 8.94 7.72 12.66
C ALA A 66 7.50 8.21 12.46
N ALA A 67 6.51 7.52 13.05
CA ALA A 67 5.10 7.92 12.96
C ALA A 67 4.84 9.31 13.58
N LYS A 68 5.47 9.61 14.72
CA LYS A 68 5.40 10.94 15.35
C LYS A 68 6.01 12.02 14.46
N SER A 69 7.09 11.71 13.75
CA SER A 69 7.71 12.64 12.81
C SER A 69 6.85 12.86 11.56
N ALA A 70 6.18 11.81 11.06
CA ALA A 70 5.34 11.88 9.88
C ALA A 70 4.05 12.69 10.10
N THR A 71 3.33 12.43 11.19
CA THR A 71 1.96 12.98 11.41
C THR A 71 1.68 13.45 12.84
N GLY A 72 2.66 13.39 13.74
CA GLY A 72 2.43 13.61 15.17
C GLY A 72 1.77 12.43 15.89
N PHE A 73 1.36 11.38 15.16
CA PHE A 73 0.75 10.19 15.75
C PHE A 73 1.70 9.53 16.76
N SER A 74 1.18 9.18 17.93
CA SER A 74 1.93 8.54 19.00
C SER A 74 1.12 7.36 19.55
N ILE A 75 1.81 6.28 19.87
CA ILE A 75 1.28 5.09 20.53
C ILE A 75 2.11 4.82 21.79
N ASP A 76 1.48 4.27 22.81
CA ASP A 76 2.21 3.78 23.98
C ASP A 76 3.16 2.65 23.55
N SER A 77 4.45 2.79 23.87
CA SER A 77 5.45 1.77 23.56
C SER A 77 5.43 0.58 24.51
N GLY A 78 4.54 0.59 25.52
CA GLY A 78 4.48 -0.46 26.55
C GLY A 78 5.75 -0.50 27.41
N GLY A 79 6.50 0.61 27.47
CA GLY A 79 7.76 0.71 28.20
C GLY A 79 9.00 0.20 27.46
N GLU A 80 8.87 -0.22 26.19
CA GLU A 80 10.02 -0.61 25.37
C GLU A 80 10.94 0.58 25.11
N ALA A 81 12.23 0.38 25.39
CA ALA A 81 13.25 1.39 25.17
C ALA A 81 13.69 1.40 23.69
N HIS A 82 13.80 2.58 23.12
CA HIS A 82 14.41 2.76 21.80
C HIS A 82 15.86 2.27 21.82
N LEU A 83 16.25 1.43 20.86
CA LEU A 83 17.61 0.95 20.74
C LEU A 83 18.54 2.12 20.37
N ALA A 84 19.58 2.36 21.15
CA ALA A 84 20.51 3.47 20.93
C ALA A 84 21.22 3.43 19.55
N SER A 85 21.33 2.24 18.94
CA SER A 85 21.91 2.01 17.62
C SER A 85 20.90 2.08 16.46
N ALA A 86 19.60 2.24 16.75
CA ALA A 86 18.58 2.33 15.70
C ALA A 86 18.47 3.74 15.13
N PHE A 87 18.28 3.82 13.82
CA PHE A 87 17.94 5.05 13.10
C PHE A 87 16.50 4.93 12.61
N HIS A 88 15.77 6.04 12.67
CA HIS A 88 14.39 6.10 12.22
C HIS A 88 14.16 7.37 11.39
N GLY A 89 13.14 7.34 10.55
CA GLY A 89 12.74 8.46 9.72
C GLY A 89 11.41 8.18 9.03
N ALA A 90 10.83 9.21 8.45
CA ALA A 90 9.70 9.11 7.54
C ALA A 90 10.15 9.59 6.16
N ALA A 91 9.73 8.88 5.11
CA ALA A 91 9.98 9.25 3.73
C ALA A 91 8.68 9.74 3.09
N GLN A 92 8.81 10.69 2.16
CA GLN A 92 7.73 11.20 1.33
C GLN A 92 8.01 10.77 -0.10
N GLU A 93 7.07 10.04 -0.69
CA GLU A 93 7.17 9.59 -2.07
C GLU A 93 7.18 10.80 -3.01
N ILE A 94 8.02 10.73 -4.04
CA ILE A 94 8.13 11.77 -5.06
C ILE A 94 7.53 11.33 -6.41
N SER A 95 7.35 10.03 -6.61
CA SER A 95 6.65 9.47 -7.77
C SER A 95 5.22 9.98 -7.87
N SER A 96 4.69 10.02 -9.09
CA SER A 96 3.34 10.53 -9.37
C SER A 96 2.25 9.49 -9.08
N GLY A 97 2.61 8.20 -9.02
CA GLY A 97 1.71 7.10 -8.69
C GLY A 97 1.89 6.64 -7.25
N LYS A 98 0.83 6.03 -6.70
CA LYS A 98 0.81 5.35 -5.38
C LYS A 98 0.70 3.82 -5.49
N ASP A 99 1.01 3.28 -6.67
CA ASP A 99 0.98 1.86 -6.99
C ASP A 99 2.28 1.15 -6.53
N THR A 100 2.19 -0.16 -6.32
CA THR A 100 3.32 -0.98 -5.86
C THR A 100 4.56 -0.85 -6.76
N PRO A 101 4.49 -0.90 -8.10
CA PRO A 101 5.64 -0.67 -8.97
C PRO A 101 6.32 0.68 -8.75
N SER A 102 5.57 1.79 -8.74
CA SER A 102 6.10 3.15 -8.52
C SER A 102 6.95 3.23 -7.24
N GLY A 103 6.42 2.79 -6.11
CA GLY A 103 7.13 2.85 -4.83
C GLY A 103 8.36 1.95 -4.80
N HIS A 104 8.30 0.75 -5.38
CA HIS A 104 9.45 -0.16 -5.42
C HIS A 104 10.57 0.37 -6.33
N TRP A 105 10.22 1.00 -7.45
CA TRP A 105 11.20 1.62 -8.34
C TRP A 105 11.85 2.82 -7.67
N GLU A 106 11.09 3.63 -6.95
CA GLU A 106 11.63 4.78 -6.21
C GLU A 106 12.60 4.36 -5.09
N ILE A 107 12.29 3.29 -4.35
CA ILE A 107 13.21 2.71 -3.36
C ILE A 107 14.55 2.29 -4.02
N ALA A 108 14.50 1.82 -5.26
CA ALA A 108 15.66 1.49 -6.07
C ALA A 108 16.28 2.70 -6.82
N ALA A 109 15.96 3.92 -6.40
CA ALA A 109 16.43 5.19 -6.97
C ALA A 109 15.93 5.50 -8.39
N LEU A 110 14.75 4.98 -8.77
CA LEU A 110 14.08 5.24 -10.05
C LEU A 110 12.68 5.84 -9.84
N PRO A 111 12.57 7.16 -9.56
CA PRO A 111 11.27 7.78 -9.34
C PRO A 111 10.42 7.80 -10.61
N VAL A 112 9.17 7.34 -10.51
CA VAL A 112 8.19 7.30 -11.59
C VAL A 112 7.42 8.61 -11.63
N ARG A 113 7.89 9.57 -12.44
CA ARG A 113 7.32 10.92 -12.54
C ARG A 113 6.23 11.06 -13.62
N PHE A 114 5.82 9.96 -14.24
CA PHE A 114 4.73 9.91 -15.21
C PHE A 114 3.52 9.20 -14.62
N ASP A 115 2.34 9.46 -15.17
CA ASP A 115 1.11 8.79 -14.73
C ASP A 115 0.96 7.45 -15.46
N TRP A 116 0.64 6.39 -14.71
CA TRP A 116 0.26 5.11 -15.30
C TRP A 116 -1.12 5.19 -15.95
N GLY A 117 -1.33 4.37 -16.99
CA GLY A 117 -2.68 4.08 -17.47
C GLY A 117 -3.36 3.10 -16.52
N TYR A 118 -4.54 3.46 -16.01
CA TYR A 118 -5.42 2.54 -15.28
C TYR A 118 -6.70 2.30 -16.09
N PHE A 119 -7.23 1.07 -16.02
CA PHE A 119 -8.53 0.77 -16.61
C PHE A 119 -9.64 1.06 -15.60
N PRO A 120 -10.65 1.87 -15.95
CA PRO A 120 -11.74 2.20 -15.04
C PRO A 120 -12.51 0.94 -14.64
N ASP A 121 -13.12 1.00 -13.46
CA ASP A 121 -14.09 -0.02 -13.01
C ASP A 121 -15.45 0.23 -13.68
N THR A 122 -15.47 0.07 -15.00
CA THR A 122 -16.66 0.18 -15.86
C THR A 122 -16.77 -1.04 -16.76
N VAL A 123 -17.94 -1.20 -17.38
CA VAL A 123 -18.16 -2.22 -18.42
C VAL A 123 -18.62 -1.50 -19.68
N PRO A 124 -17.80 -1.44 -20.74
CA PRO A 124 -16.46 -2.02 -20.89
C PRO A 124 -15.38 -1.32 -20.02
N ALA A 125 -14.34 -2.07 -19.62
CA ALA A 125 -13.20 -1.54 -18.87
C ALA A 125 -12.07 -1.02 -19.78
N PHE A 126 -11.81 -1.74 -20.87
CA PHE A 126 -10.80 -1.38 -21.86
C PHE A 126 -11.36 -0.41 -22.91
N PRO A 127 -10.57 0.59 -23.36
CA PRO A 127 -10.88 1.41 -24.52
C PRO A 127 -11.13 0.57 -25.78
N ALA A 128 -12.08 1.00 -26.61
CA ALA A 128 -12.49 0.26 -27.79
C ALA A 128 -11.33 0.06 -28.79
N ASP A 129 -10.53 1.09 -29.02
CA ASP A 129 -9.36 1.07 -29.91
C ASP A 129 -8.33 0.00 -29.51
N LEU A 130 -8.08 -0.18 -28.21
CA LEU A 130 -7.24 -1.26 -27.70
C LEU A 130 -7.85 -2.63 -27.99
N THR A 131 -9.14 -2.82 -27.68
CA THR A 131 -9.80 -4.12 -27.87
C THR A 131 -9.93 -4.50 -29.34
N GLU A 132 -10.25 -3.53 -30.21
CA GLU A 132 -10.35 -3.71 -31.65
C GLU A 132 -9.00 -4.08 -32.27
N ALA A 133 -7.91 -3.45 -31.81
CA ALA A 133 -6.55 -3.81 -32.22
C ALA A 133 -6.22 -5.25 -31.82
N ILE A 134 -6.51 -5.66 -30.57
CA ILE A 134 -6.27 -7.03 -30.10
C ILE A 134 -7.08 -8.04 -30.92
N ILE A 135 -8.36 -7.76 -31.20
CA ILE A 135 -9.23 -8.62 -32.01
C ILE A 135 -8.66 -8.79 -33.43
N ARG A 136 -8.23 -7.70 -34.06
CA ARG A 136 -7.66 -7.70 -35.41
C ARG A 136 -6.34 -8.46 -35.48
N GLU A 137 -5.37 -8.13 -34.63
CA GLU A 137 -4.03 -8.74 -34.66
C GLU A 137 -4.05 -10.19 -34.14
N GLY A 138 -4.98 -10.51 -33.24
CA GLY A 138 -5.14 -11.86 -32.70
C GLY A 138 -5.99 -12.80 -33.56
N GLU A 139 -6.61 -12.30 -34.63
CA GLU A 139 -7.51 -13.06 -35.52
C GLU A 139 -8.64 -13.81 -34.77
N VAL A 140 -9.18 -13.17 -33.72
CA VAL A 140 -10.27 -13.72 -32.90
C VAL A 140 -11.60 -13.03 -33.22
N PRO A 141 -12.76 -13.67 -32.99
CA PRO A 141 -14.06 -13.05 -33.27
C PRO A 141 -14.46 -11.96 -32.26
N GLY A 142 -13.75 -11.82 -31.13
CA GLY A 142 -14.06 -10.87 -30.06
C GLY A 142 -13.27 -11.14 -28.77
N ILE A 143 -13.58 -10.40 -27.71
CA ILE A 143 -13.05 -10.61 -26.36
C ILE A 143 -14.16 -10.95 -25.36
N LEU A 144 -13.81 -11.70 -24.32
CA LEU A 144 -14.68 -12.00 -23.18
C LEU A 144 -14.20 -11.24 -21.95
N GLY A 145 -15.11 -10.95 -21.01
CA GLY A 145 -14.72 -10.47 -19.68
C GLY A 145 -14.07 -9.09 -19.62
N ASN A 146 -14.48 -8.14 -20.49
CA ASN A 146 -14.01 -6.75 -20.50
C ASN A 146 -14.52 -5.94 -19.28
N CYS A 147 -14.11 -6.37 -18.08
CA CYS A 147 -14.51 -5.83 -16.78
C CYS A 147 -13.44 -6.18 -15.72
N HIS A 148 -13.56 -5.57 -14.53
CA HIS A 148 -12.81 -6.02 -13.36
C HIS A 148 -13.46 -7.26 -12.77
N ALA A 149 -12.66 -8.29 -12.48
CA ALA A 149 -13.15 -9.54 -11.89
C ALA A 149 -12.03 -10.31 -11.18
N PRO A 150 -12.35 -11.07 -10.11
CA PRO A 150 -11.49 -12.13 -9.61
C PRO A 150 -11.21 -13.17 -10.71
N GLY A 151 -9.99 -13.71 -10.73
CA GLY A 151 -9.59 -14.70 -11.74
C GLY A 151 -10.43 -15.98 -11.72
N THR A 152 -10.89 -16.43 -10.54
CA THR A 152 -11.79 -17.59 -10.43
C THR A 152 -13.16 -17.29 -11.02
N GLU A 153 -13.72 -16.11 -10.74
CA GLU A 153 -15.05 -15.71 -11.19
C GLU A 153 -15.11 -15.49 -12.71
N ILE A 154 -14.04 -14.95 -13.32
CA ILE A 154 -14.04 -14.74 -14.77
C ILE A 154 -13.96 -16.07 -15.54
N ILE A 155 -13.26 -17.06 -14.99
CA ILE A 155 -13.19 -18.42 -15.55
C ILE A 155 -14.56 -19.10 -15.42
N GLU A 156 -15.22 -19.03 -14.26
CA GLU A 156 -16.56 -19.62 -14.10
C GLU A 156 -17.60 -19.04 -15.06
N ARG A 157 -17.47 -17.74 -15.42
CA ARG A 157 -18.40 -17.07 -16.34
C ARG A 157 -18.11 -17.32 -17.82
N TYR A 158 -16.85 -17.48 -18.20
CA TYR A 158 -16.42 -17.41 -19.61
C TYR A 158 -15.46 -18.51 -20.08
N GLY A 159 -15.02 -19.43 -19.21
CA GLY A 159 -14.12 -20.54 -19.52
C GLY A 159 -14.84 -21.77 -20.06
#